data_AF-A0A1G1T2M0-F1
#
_entry.id   AF-A0A1G1T2M0-F1
#
_cell.length_a   1.000
_cell.length_b   1.000
_cell.length_c   1.000
_cell.angle_alpha   90.00
_cell.angle_beta   90.00
_cell.angle_gamma   90.00
#
_symmetry.space_group_name_H-M   'P 1'
#
loop_
_entity.id
_entity.type
_entity.pdbx_description
1 polymer ?
#
loop_
_entity_poly.entity_id
_entity_poly.type
_entity_poly.pdbx_seq_one_letter_code
_entity_poly.pdbx_strand_id
1 'polypeptide(L)'
;MWTSTGEIFALHQQLHQCNESIAGNAAYTSCEGNLALTVQYDAMGHITIRGKFSEGNEYCNALDFEFQSDQTFVQMTLLELDLIVKKYGNLKGINL
;
A
#
# COMPACT_ATOMS: atom_id res chain seq x y z
N MET A 1 7.40 12.64 3.27
CA MET A 1 6.30 11.89 2.64
C MET A 1 5.03 12.13 3.40
N TRP A 2 4.00 12.59 2.69
CA TRP A 2 2.62 12.63 3.16
C TRP A 2 1.76 11.64 2.39
N THR A 3 0.72 11.13 3.04
CA THR A 3 -0.30 10.25 2.44
C THR A 3 -1.68 10.71 2.90
N SER A 4 -2.66 10.61 2.02
CA SER A 4 -4.06 10.91 2.34
C SER A 4 -4.78 9.67 2.88
N THR A 5 -5.82 9.89 3.67
CA THR A 5 -6.69 8.81 4.15
C THR A 5 -7.41 8.09 3.00
N GLY A 6 -7.66 8.78 1.88
CA GLY A 6 -8.21 8.18 0.67
C GLY A 6 -7.24 7.21 -0.01
N GLU A 7 -5.95 7.54 -0.07
CA GLU A 7 -4.91 6.64 -0.60
C GLU A 7 -4.73 5.42 0.30
N ILE A 8 -4.76 5.60 1.62
CA ILE A 8 -4.75 4.51 2.59
C ILE A 8 -5.96 3.59 2.38
N PHE A 9 -7.16 4.15 2.21
CA PHE A 9 -8.38 3.38 1.95
C PHE A 9 -8.28 2.57 0.66
N ALA A 10 -7.81 3.19 -0.42
CA ALA A 10 -7.63 2.50 -1.70
C ALA A 10 -6.59 1.39 -1.64
N LEU A 11 -5.48 1.60 -0.91
CA LEU A 11 -4.47 0.58 -0.68
C LEU A 11 -5.03 -0.57 0.17
N HIS A 12 -5.73 -0.26 1.26
CA HIS A 12 -6.38 -1.25 2.12
C HIS A 12 -7.34 -2.14 1.31
N GLN A 13 -8.19 -1.55 0.46
CA GLN A 13 -9.13 -2.31 -0.36
C GLN A 13 -8.43 -3.25 -1.36
N GLN A 14 -7.38 -2.75 -2.03
CA GLN A 14 -6.60 -3.57 -2.96
C GLN A 14 -5.88 -4.72 -2.25
N LEU A 15 -5.23 -4.44 -1.11
CA LEU A 15 -4.55 -5.46 -0.31
C LEU A 15 -5.52 -6.50 0.23
N HIS A 16 -6.70 -6.07 0.71
CA HIS A 16 -7.73 -6.98 1.20
C HIS A 16 -8.15 -7.96 0.11
N GLN A 17 -8.44 -7.44 -1.09
CA GLN A 17 -8.80 -8.27 -2.23
C GLN A 17 -7.68 -9.26 -2.57
N CYS A 18 -6.42 -8.80 -2.65
CA CYS A 18 -5.29 -9.68 -2.97
C CYS A 18 -5.09 -10.76 -1.89
N ASN A 19 -5.29 -10.41 -0.62
CA ASN A 19 -5.13 -11.33 0.51
C ASN A 19 -6.23 -12.39 0.55
N GLU A 20 -7.47 -12.05 0.17
CA GLU A 20 -8.57 -13.01 0.04
C GLU A 20 -8.41 -13.94 -1.16
N SER A 21 -7.94 -13.43 -2.31
CA SER A 21 -7.74 -14.25 -3.52
C SER A 21 -6.40 -14.98 -3.56
N ILE A 22 -5.47 -14.68 -2.64
CA ILE A 22 -4.08 -15.19 -2.63
C ILE A 22 -3.41 -14.97 -3.99
N ALA A 23 -3.72 -13.83 -4.62
CA ALA A 23 -3.30 -13.50 -5.97
C ALA A 23 -3.62 -12.04 -6.26
N GLY A 24 -2.88 -11.45 -7.19
CA GLY A 24 -3.14 -10.09 -7.69
C GLY A 24 -2.09 -9.09 -7.24
N ASN A 25 -2.35 -7.83 -7.59
CA ASN A 25 -1.42 -6.73 -7.39
C ASN A 25 -2.15 -5.56 -6.74
N ALA A 26 -1.54 -4.99 -5.70
CA ALA A 26 -1.95 -3.71 -5.14
C ALA A 26 -0.89 -2.66 -5.50
N ALA A 27 -1.34 -1.48 -5.92
CA ALA A 27 -0.47 -0.35 -6.24
C ALA A 27 -0.79 0.84 -5.34
N TYR A 28 0.25 1.56 -4.93
CA TYR A 28 0.14 2.78 -4.17
C TYR A 28 1.11 3.83 -4.71
N THR A 29 0.66 5.08 -4.71
CA THR A 29 1.50 6.25 -4.96
C THR A 29 1.07 7.33 -3.97
N SER A 30 2.03 7.96 -3.31
CA SER A 30 1.74 9.07 -2.40
C SER A 30 1.24 10.29 -3.15
N CYS A 31 0.48 11.15 -2.47
CA CYS A 31 -0.04 12.39 -3.06
C CYS A 31 1.07 13.34 -3.55
N GLU A 32 2.25 13.26 -2.94
CA GLU A 32 3.45 13.99 -3.35
C GLU A 32 4.19 13.35 -4.53
N GLY A 33 3.81 12.13 -4.94
CA GLY A 33 4.47 11.35 -5.98
C GLY A 33 5.89 10.88 -5.63
N ASN A 34 6.34 11.12 -4.40
CA ASN A 34 7.68 10.80 -3.92
C ASN A 34 7.84 9.33 -3.52
N LEU A 35 6.75 8.58 -3.34
CA LEU A 35 6.75 7.14 -3.11
C LEU A 35 5.78 6.48 -4.07
N ALA A 36 6.26 5.46 -4.78
CA ALA A 36 5.43 4.47 -5.46
C ALA A 36 5.80 3.08 -4.96
N LEU A 37 4.81 2.24 -4.70
CA LEU A 37 5.04 0.83 -4.38
C LEU A 37 4.01 -0.07 -5.06
N THR A 38 4.40 -1.31 -5.31
CA THR A 38 3.57 -2.40 -5.79
C THR A 38 3.75 -3.60 -4.88
N VAL A 39 2.64 -4.21 -4.48
CA VAL A 39 2.60 -5.46 -3.72
C VAL A 39 2.03 -6.52 -4.64
N GLN A 40 2.81 -7.56 -4.93
CA GLN A 40 2.43 -8.63 -5.84
C GLN A 40 2.33 -9.95 -5.07
N TYR A 41 1.17 -10.59 -5.17
CA TYR A 41 0.93 -11.92 -4.62
C TYR A 41 1.17 -12.97 -5.68
N ASP A 42 1.84 -14.06 -5.31
CA ASP A 42 1.87 -15.28 -6.11
C ASP A 42 0.85 -16.32 -5.61
N ALA A 43 0.59 -17.34 -6.45
CA ALA A 43 -0.39 -18.39 -6.13
C ALA A 43 0.04 -19.31 -4.97
N MET A 44 1.20 -19.09 -4.36
CA MET A 44 1.71 -19.82 -3.21
C MET A 44 1.63 -18.98 -1.92
N GLY A 45 1.09 -17.77 -1.98
CA GLY A 45 0.97 -16.87 -0.83
C GLY A 45 2.24 -16.12 -0.48
N HIS A 46 3.27 -16.18 -1.34
CA HIS A 46 4.42 -15.29 -1.22
C HIS A 46 4.05 -13.92 -1.78
N ILE A 47 4.67 -12.91 -1.19
CA ILE A 47 4.41 -11.52 -1.53
C ILE A 47 5.74 -10.85 -1.84
N THR A 48 5.83 -10.26 -3.03
CA THR A 48 6.95 -9.38 -3.39
C THR A 48 6.49 -7.93 -3.34
N ILE A 49 7.19 -7.12 -2.54
CA ILE A 49 6.94 -5.69 -2.42
C ILE A 49 8.08 -4.96 -3.12
N ARG A 50 7.75 -4.13 -4.11
CA ARG A 50 8.68 -3.30 -4.86
C ARG A 50 8.28 -1.86 -4.74
N GLY A 51 9.23 -0.96 -4.80
CA GLY A 51 8.91 0.45 -4.89
C GLY A 51 10.10 1.33 -5.18
N LYS A 52 9.77 2.61 -5.31
CA LYS A 52 10.70 3.67 -5.59
C LYS A 52 10.37 4.86 -4.71
N PHE A 53 11.40 5.44 -4.09
CA PHE A 53 11.30 6.67 -3.32
C PHE A 53 12.27 7.74 -3.81
N SER A 54 11.83 9.00 -3.92
CA SER A 54 12.69 10.15 -4.24
C SER A 54 12.10 11.45 -3.69
N GLU A 55 12.88 12.26 -2.97
CA GLU A 55 12.39 13.51 -2.33
C GLU A 55 12.23 14.70 -3.28
N GLY A 56 12.77 14.67 -4.51
CA GLY A 56 12.64 15.78 -5.47
C GLY A 56 13.91 16.09 -6.28
N ASN A 57 13.70 16.74 -7.42
CA ASN A 57 14.55 16.76 -8.63
C ASN A 57 15.94 17.40 -8.56
N GLU A 58 16.36 18.02 -7.45
CA GLU A 58 17.62 18.78 -7.44
C GLU A 58 18.86 17.88 -7.44
N TYR A 59 18.72 16.69 -6.88
CA TYR A 59 19.71 15.63 -6.92
C TYR A 59 18.93 14.39 -7.32
N CYS A 60 19.13 13.87 -8.54
CA CYS A 60 18.47 12.67 -9.08
C CYS A 60 18.80 11.39 -8.29
N ASN A 61 18.56 11.41 -6.98
CA ASN A 61 18.75 10.31 -6.07
C ASN A 61 17.39 9.66 -5.86
N ALA A 62 17.34 8.38 -6.17
CA ALA A 62 16.17 7.56 -5.96
C ALA A 62 16.60 6.27 -5.28
N LEU A 63 15.79 5.82 -4.33
CA LEU A 63 15.91 4.50 -3.75
C LEU A 63 14.91 3.59 -4.45
N ASP A 64 15.40 2.67 -5.26
CA ASP A 64 14.64 1.50 -5.70
C ASP A 64 14.82 0.40 -4.65
N PHE A 65 13.72 -0.20 -4.21
CA PHE A 65 13.73 -1.24 -3.19
C PHE A 65 12.85 -2.43 -3.58
N GLU A 66 13.26 -3.61 -3.12
CA GLU A 66 12.48 -4.84 -3.19
C GLU A 66 12.70 -5.64 -1.91
N PHE A 67 11.61 -6.20 -1.37
CA PHE A 67 11.70 -7.18 -0.29
C PHE A 67 10.53 -8.17 -0.36
N GLN A 68 10.71 -9.30 0.33
CA GLN A 68 9.75 -10.40 0.38
C GLN A 68 8.94 -10.36 1.67
N SER A 69 7.70 -10.83 1.59
CA SER A 69 6.78 -11.00 2.71
C SER A 69 5.85 -12.19 2.43
N ASP A 70 4.84 -12.36 3.28
CA ASP A 70 3.85 -13.43 3.16
C ASP A 70 2.45 -12.96 3.58
N GLN A 71 1.45 -13.77 3.26
CA GLN A 71 0.04 -13.50 3.55
C GLN A 71 -0.24 -13.24 5.04
N THR A 72 0.50 -13.88 5.95
CA THR A 72 0.29 -13.72 7.40
C THR A 72 0.73 -12.33 7.84
N PHE A 73 1.85 -11.86 7.33
CA PHE A 73 2.33 -10.50 7.63
C PHE A 73 1.38 -9.43 7.08
N VAL A 74 0.94 -9.57 5.82
CA VAL A 74 0.02 -8.58 5.22
C VAL A 74 -1.36 -8.61 5.87
N GLN A 75 -1.82 -9.76 6.37
CA GLN A 75 -3.05 -9.83 7.17
C GLN A 75 -2.98 -8.94 8.42
N MET A 76 -1.82 -8.86 9.09
CA MET A 76 -1.63 -7.95 10.23
C MET A 76 -1.65 -6.49 9.79
N THR A 77 -1.00 -6.15 8.67
CA THR A 77 -1.06 -4.80 8.09
C THR A 77 -2.50 -4.40 7.74
N LEU A 78 -3.31 -5.32 7.21
CA LEU A 78 -4.73 -5.06 6.92
C LEU A 78 -5.50 -4.68 8.17
N LEU A 79 -5.28 -5.37 9.30
CA LEU A 79 -5.92 -5.04 10.57
C LEU A 79 -5.53 -3.64 11.08
N GLU A 80 -4.27 -3.24 10.89
CA GLU A 80 -3.79 -1.91 11.28
C GLU A 80 -4.38 -0.81 10.38
N LEU A 81 -4.42 -1.03 9.06
CA LEU A 81 -5.02 -0.10 8.10
C LEU A 81 -6.52 0.03 8.31
N ASP A 82 -7.22 -1.05 8.69
CA ASP A 82 -8.65 -1.04 8.99
C ASP A 82 -8.98 -0.09 10.15
N LEU A 83 -8.10 0.08 11.14
CA LEU A 83 -8.29 1.06 12.22
C LEU A 83 -8.32 2.50 11.67
N ILE A 84 -7.47 2.81 10.69
CA ILE A 84 -7.41 4.12 10.04
C ILE A 84 -8.66 4.32 9.17
N VAL A 85 -9.01 3.31 8.37
CA VAL A 85 -10.21 3.33 7.50
C VAL A 85 -11.48 3.50 8.31
N LYS A 86 -11.65 2.76 9.41
CA LYS A 86 -12.82 2.89 10.30
C LYS A 86 -12.93 4.26 10.93
N LYS A 87 -11.80 4.90 11.27
CA LYS A 87 -11.80 6.22 11.91
C LYS A 87 -12.08 7.35 10.93
N TYR A 88 -11.47 7.31 9.75
CA TYR A 88 -11.50 8.43 8.80
C TYR A 88 -12.42 8.21 7.59
N GLY A 89 -13.04 7.04 7.49
CA GLY A 89 -14.03 6.71 6.48
C GLY A 89 -13.42 6.26 5.15
N ASN A 90 -14.18 6.48 4.09
CA ASN A 90 -13.81 6.11 2.72
C ASN A 90 -13.31 7.35 1.95
N LEU A 91 -13.30 7.28 0.61
CA LEU A 91 -12.93 8.40 -0.27
C LEU A 91 -13.75 9.70 -0.06
N LYS A 92 -14.88 9.65 0.66
CA LYS A 92 -15.72 10.81 1.01
C LYS A 92 -15.37 11.46 2.36
N GLY A 93 -14.43 10.90 3.12
CA GLY A 93 -14.06 11.37 4.46
C GLY A 93 -14.94 10.80 5.58
N ILE A 94 -14.91 11.46 6.74
CA ILE A 94 -15.62 11.04 7.96
C ILE A 94 -17.14 11.04 7.68
N ASN A 95 -17.80 9.88 7.80
CA ASN A 95 -19.26 9.83 7.92
C ASN A 95 -19.61 10.32 9.34
N LEU A 96 -20.00 11.58 9.45
CA LEU A 96 -20.59 12.17 10.67
C LEU A 96 -22.07 11.77 10.80
#